data_AF-A0A2T5MA94-F1
#
_entry.id   AF-A0A2T5MA94-F1
#
_cell.length_a   1.000
_cell.length_b   1.000
_cell.length_c   1.000
_cell.angle_alpha   90.00
_cell.angle_beta   90.00
_cell.angle_gamma   90.00
#
_symmetry.space_group_name_H-M   'P 1'
#
loop_
_entity.id
_entity.type
_entity.pdbx_description
1 polymer ?
#
loop_
_entity_poly.entity_id
_entity_poly.type
_entity_poly.pdbx_seq_one_letter_code
_entity_poly.pdbx_strand_id
1 'polypeptide(L)'
;MLVTVATALLALTGSLVNAHGSHSSEQNPSTDWATRHMQEEHHIDTFDGDSFFTLHDYDSSGGWTPDEVRKTYGMDDETNAGLSEERKLEALREVFSLFDPTNTGFISRNNWMRLISNGVKLPDFGFGPGHHGDIEYEYEIHHFEKYHGEDATEDELTHPEDIEHFRRHDEEDDARARLEELEQMSIVVANIPRKFLKQV
;
A
#
# COMPACT_ATOMS: atom_id res chain seq x y z
N MET A 1 50.35 -28.08 28.06
CA MET A 1 49.74 -27.13 27.12
C MET A 1 49.44 -27.87 25.84
N LEU A 2 48.16 -28.05 25.52
CA LEU A 2 47.70 -28.34 24.16
C LEU A 2 46.24 -27.89 24.11
N VAL A 3 46.03 -26.84 23.33
CA VAL A 3 44.77 -26.14 23.11
C VAL A 3 43.96 -26.98 22.12
N THR A 4 42.80 -27.49 22.54
CA THR A 4 41.81 -28.05 21.61
C THR A 4 40.82 -26.95 21.23
N VAL A 5 40.96 -26.51 19.99
CA VAL A 5 40.11 -25.54 19.31
C VAL A 5 38.73 -26.14 19.01
N ALA A 6 37.72 -25.30 19.14
CA ALA A 6 36.30 -25.56 18.96
C ALA A 6 35.91 -25.94 17.51
N THR A 7 34.78 -26.63 17.38
CA THR A 7 33.92 -26.53 16.20
C THR A 7 32.49 -26.80 16.64
N ALA A 8 31.75 -25.73 16.93
CA ALA A 8 30.30 -25.77 17.07
C ALA A 8 29.71 -25.55 15.68
N LEU A 9 29.14 -26.60 15.10
CA LEU A 9 28.43 -26.54 13.83
C LEU A 9 27.00 -26.08 14.11
N LEU A 10 26.72 -24.79 13.91
CA LEU A 10 25.35 -24.25 13.94
C LEU A 10 24.69 -24.62 12.61
N ALA A 11 23.82 -25.62 12.62
CA ALA A 11 22.93 -25.91 11.51
C ALA A 11 21.75 -24.91 11.55
N LEU A 12 21.85 -23.82 10.80
CA LEU A 12 20.68 -23.03 10.42
C LEU A 12 19.94 -23.82 9.34
N THR A 13 18.97 -24.64 9.73
CA THR A 13 17.95 -25.12 8.79
C THR A 13 17.00 -23.96 8.54
N GLY A 14 17.19 -23.28 7.41
CA GLY A 14 16.25 -22.30 6.89
C GLY A 14 14.91 -22.99 6.64
N SER A 15 13.89 -22.57 7.39
CA SER A 15 12.50 -22.85 7.04
C SER A 15 12.24 -22.16 5.71
N LEU A 16 12.11 -22.95 4.64
CA LEU A 16 11.52 -22.47 3.40
C LEU A 16 10.06 -22.14 3.71
N VAL A 17 9.76 -20.86 3.95
CA VAL A 17 8.39 -20.38 3.95
C VAL A 17 7.98 -20.35 2.48
N ASN A 18 7.35 -21.43 2.03
CA ASN A 18 6.62 -21.41 0.77
C ASN A 18 5.31 -20.64 1.02
N ALA A 19 5.30 -19.34 0.75
CA ALA A 19 4.06 -18.64 0.49
C ALA A 19 3.50 -19.21 -0.82
N HIS A 20 2.39 -19.97 -0.73
CA HIS A 20 1.62 -20.35 -1.91
C HIS A 20 0.51 -19.32 -2.07
N GLY A 21 0.53 -18.58 -3.17
CA GLY A 21 -0.62 -17.84 -3.67
C GLY A 21 -1.67 -18.84 -4.14
N SER A 22 -2.63 -19.15 -3.26
CA SER A 22 -3.81 -19.92 -3.65
C SER A 22 -4.79 -18.94 -4.28
N HIS A 23 -4.86 -18.89 -5.61
CA HIS A 23 -5.85 -18.10 -6.34
C HIS A 23 -7.24 -18.30 -5.73
N SER A 24 -7.81 -17.20 -5.24
CA SER A 24 -9.13 -17.17 -4.62
C SER A 24 -10.16 -17.54 -5.68
N SER A 25 -10.70 -18.76 -5.58
CA SER A 25 -11.89 -19.15 -6.33
C SER A 25 -12.98 -18.12 -6.08
N GLU A 26 -13.69 -17.68 -7.12
CA GLU A 26 -14.85 -16.75 -7.09
C GLU A 26 -15.84 -17.09 -5.96
N GLN A 27 -15.53 -16.63 -4.74
CA GLN A 27 -16.44 -16.62 -3.61
C GLN A 27 -17.20 -15.30 -3.70
N ASN A 28 -18.50 -15.33 -3.44
CA ASN A 28 -19.28 -14.10 -3.32
C ASN A 28 -18.52 -13.16 -2.35
N PRO A 29 -18.19 -11.92 -2.77
CA PRO A 29 -17.36 -11.05 -1.96
C PRO A 29 -18.03 -10.87 -0.60
N SER A 30 -17.23 -10.97 0.46
CA SER A 30 -17.73 -10.79 1.82
C SER A 30 -18.51 -9.48 1.91
N THR A 31 -19.65 -9.49 2.60
CA THR A 31 -20.39 -8.26 2.91
C THR A 31 -19.65 -7.38 3.92
N ASP A 32 -18.62 -7.91 4.57
CA ASP A 32 -17.73 -7.18 5.47
C ASP A 32 -16.58 -6.56 4.67
N TRP A 33 -16.48 -5.22 4.70
CA TRP A 33 -15.48 -4.48 3.93
C TRP A 33 -14.05 -4.88 4.30
N ALA A 34 -13.75 -5.05 5.59
CA ALA A 34 -12.40 -5.41 6.02
C ALA A 34 -12.00 -6.80 5.53
N THR A 35 -12.93 -7.77 5.52
CA THR A 35 -12.66 -9.08 4.89
C THR A 35 -12.40 -8.95 3.40
N ARG A 36 -13.25 -8.22 2.67
CA ARG A 36 -13.09 -8.02 1.24
C ARG A 36 -11.75 -7.34 0.90
N HIS A 37 -11.40 -6.30 1.65
CA HIS A 37 -10.11 -5.61 1.57
C HIS A 37 -8.93 -6.57 1.74
N MET A 38 -8.93 -7.39 2.80
CA MET A 38 -7.83 -8.34 3.02
C MET A 38 -7.72 -9.41 1.94
N GLN A 39 -8.83 -9.80 1.32
CA GLN A 39 -8.83 -10.78 0.25
C GLN A 39 -8.34 -10.20 -1.08
N GLU A 40 -8.83 -9.01 -1.45
CA GLU A 40 -8.54 -8.39 -2.74
C GLU A 40 -7.18 -7.67 -2.74
N GLU A 41 -6.76 -7.06 -1.64
CA GLU A 41 -5.54 -6.24 -1.58
C GLU A 41 -4.32 -6.99 -1.02
N HIS A 42 -4.54 -8.04 -0.22
CA HIS A 42 -3.46 -8.74 0.50
C HIS A 42 -3.46 -10.25 0.28
N HIS A 43 -4.44 -10.81 -0.45
CA HIS A 43 -4.62 -12.26 -0.61
C HIS A 43 -4.68 -13.04 0.74
N ILE A 44 -5.27 -12.43 1.77
CA ILE A 44 -5.42 -13.01 3.11
C ILE A 44 -6.90 -13.31 3.40
N ASP A 45 -7.24 -14.59 3.43
CA ASP A 45 -8.59 -15.07 3.77
C ASP A 45 -8.89 -15.05 5.27
N THR A 46 -7.87 -15.20 6.11
CA THR A 46 -8.04 -15.32 7.56
C THR A 46 -7.05 -14.41 8.27
N PHE A 47 -7.59 -13.49 9.07
CA PHE A 47 -6.84 -12.52 9.86
C PHE A 47 -7.59 -12.24 11.16
N ASP A 48 -6.89 -11.67 12.13
CA ASP A 48 -7.51 -11.07 13.31
C ASP A 48 -7.41 -9.54 13.27
N GLY A 49 -8.12 -8.89 14.19
CA GLY A 49 -8.11 -7.42 14.26
C GLY A 49 -6.71 -6.86 14.50
N ASP A 50 -5.80 -7.62 15.13
CA ASP A 50 -4.44 -7.17 15.35
C ASP A 50 -3.63 -7.14 14.05
N SER A 51 -3.66 -8.24 13.30
CA SER A 51 -3.00 -8.36 12.01
C SER A 51 -3.49 -7.29 11.04
N PHE A 52 -4.81 -7.04 11.00
CA PHE A 52 -5.37 -5.95 10.21
C PHE A 52 -4.84 -4.58 10.64
N PHE A 53 -4.78 -4.31 11.95
CA PHE A 53 -4.25 -3.04 12.45
C PHE A 53 -2.79 -2.83 12.05
N THR A 54 -1.96 -3.84 12.28
CA THR A 54 -0.52 -3.77 12.04
C THR A 54 -0.17 -3.65 10.56
N LEU A 55 -0.92 -4.31 9.67
CA LEU A 55 -0.67 -4.23 8.23
C LEU A 55 -0.90 -2.83 7.65
N HIS A 56 -1.75 -2.01 8.28
CA HIS A 56 -2.07 -0.66 7.80
C HIS A 56 -1.64 0.46 8.77
N ASP A 57 -0.78 0.12 9.73
CA ASP A 57 0.05 1.09 10.47
C ASP A 57 1.35 1.27 9.66
N TYR A 58 1.24 2.00 8.55
CA TYR A 58 2.24 2.00 7.47
C TYR A 58 3.57 2.57 7.92
N ASP A 59 3.58 3.49 8.89
CA ASP A 59 4.79 4.06 9.47
C ASP A 59 5.22 3.37 10.78
N SER A 60 4.48 2.34 11.21
CA SER A 60 4.71 1.59 12.45
C SER A 60 4.72 2.48 13.70
N SER A 61 3.95 3.58 13.70
CA SER A 61 3.83 4.50 14.83
C SER A 61 2.94 3.96 15.96
N GLY A 62 2.16 2.91 15.71
CA GLY A 62 1.25 2.29 16.66
C GLY A 62 -0.15 2.91 16.69
N GLY A 63 -0.49 3.74 15.70
CA GLY A 63 -1.75 4.47 15.64
C GLY A 63 -2.07 4.93 14.22
N TRP A 64 -3.31 4.72 13.75
CA TRP A 64 -3.68 5.21 12.43
C TRP A 64 -3.98 6.71 12.45
N THR A 65 -3.25 7.45 11.64
CA THR A 65 -3.47 8.86 11.34
C THR A 65 -4.60 9.03 10.31
N PRO A 66 -5.08 10.27 10.09
CA PRO A 66 -6.03 10.55 9.01
C PRO A 66 -5.53 10.09 7.64
N ASP A 67 -4.24 10.24 7.37
CA ASP A 67 -3.63 9.87 6.09
C ASP A 67 -3.60 8.36 5.90
N GLU A 68 -3.35 7.59 6.96
CA GLU A 68 -3.38 6.13 6.89
C GLU A 68 -4.80 5.59 6.71
N VAL A 69 -5.81 6.22 7.32
CA VAL A 69 -7.21 5.87 7.03
C VAL A 69 -7.56 6.17 5.57
N ARG A 70 -7.15 7.34 5.05
CA ARG A 70 -7.38 7.67 3.63
C ARG A 70 -6.69 6.67 2.72
N LYS A 71 -5.44 6.32 3.02
CA LYS A 71 -4.63 5.35 2.28
C LYS A 71 -5.30 3.97 2.26
N THR A 72 -5.68 3.42 3.41
CA THR A 72 -6.32 2.09 3.49
C THR A 72 -7.63 2.01 2.72
N TYR A 73 -8.39 3.11 2.65
CA TYR A 73 -9.62 3.19 1.86
C TYR A 73 -9.40 3.56 0.38
N GLY A 74 -8.15 3.70 -0.09
CA GLY A 74 -7.83 4.10 -1.46
C GLY A 74 -8.42 5.47 -1.83
N MET A 75 -8.62 6.37 -0.86
CA MET A 75 -9.36 7.61 -1.10
C MET A 75 -8.64 8.54 -2.08
N ASP A 76 -7.31 8.45 -2.14
CA ASP A 76 -6.45 9.29 -2.98
C ASP A 76 -5.87 8.53 -4.19
N ASP A 77 -6.32 7.29 -4.38
CA ASP A 77 -5.99 6.50 -5.56
C ASP A 77 -6.67 7.04 -6.83
N GLU A 78 -6.05 6.81 -7.99
CA GLU A 78 -6.56 7.28 -9.28
C GLU A 78 -7.94 6.71 -9.62
N THR A 79 -8.24 5.48 -9.19
CA THR A 79 -9.56 4.86 -9.38
C THR A 79 -10.67 5.61 -8.63
N ASN A 80 -10.31 6.35 -7.58
CA ASN A 80 -11.19 7.17 -6.78
C ASN A 80 -11.09 8.67 -7.08
N ALA A 81 -10.43 9.07 -8.19
CA ALA A 81 -10.32 10.47 -8.63
C ALA A 81 -11.70 11.15 -8.86
N GLY A 82 -12.76 10.37 -9.09
CA GLY A 82 -14.13 10.86 -9.22
C GLY A 82 -14.82 11.23 -7.89
N LEU A 83 -14.26 10.82 -6.74
CA LEU A 83 -14.80 11.17 -5.42
C LEU A 83 -14.47 12.61 -5.07
N SER A 84 -15.47 13.36 -4.59
CA SER A 84 -15.24 14.72 -4.10
C SER A 84 -14.51 14.69 -2.74
N GLU A 85 -13.69 15.70 -2.47
CA GLU A 85 -12.99 15.82 -1.18
C GLU A 85 -13.96 15.89 0.00
N GLU A 86 -15.14 16.48 -0.17
CA GLU A 86 -16.17 16.48 0.87
C GLU A 86 -16.63 15.06 1.22
N ARG A 87 -16.77 14.18 0.23
CA ARG A 87 -17.16 12.79 0.43
C ARG A 87 -16.07 11.99 1.13
N LYS A 88 -14.80 12.19 0.76
CA LYS A 88 -13.65 11.58 1.43
C LYS A 88 -13.55 12.04 2.89
N LEU A 89 -13.73 13.34 3.14
CA LEU A 89 -13.73 13.90 4.50
C LEU A 89 -14.91 13.42 5.35
N GLU A 90 -16.07 13.19 4.76
CA GLU A 90 -17.23 12.60 5.45
C GLU A 90 -16.91 11.16 5.90
N ALA A 91 -16.41 10.32 4.99
CA ALA A 91 -15.99 8.95 5.30
C ALA A 91 -14.91 8.90 6.39
N LEU A 92 -13.88 9.75 6.26
CA LEU A 92 -12.82 9.88 7.26
C LEU A 92 -13.37 10.22 8.65
N ARG A 93 -14.28 11.20 8.75
CA ARG A 93 -14.92 11.58 10.02
C ARG A 93 -15.73 10.43 10.62
N GLU A 94 -16.43 9.67 9.78
CA GLU A 94 -17.20 8.52 10.23
C GLU A 94 -16.29 7.45 10.86
N VAL A 95 -15.17 7.10 10.21
CA VAL A 95 -14.18 6.17 10.78
C VAL A 95 -13.64 6.67 12.13
N PHE A 96 -13.23 7.94 12.20
CA PHE A 96 -12.73 8.50 13.46
C PHE A 96 -13.79 8.56 14.56
N SER A 97 -15.06 8.80 14.21
CA SER A 97 -16.16 8.79 15.19
C SER A 97 -16.37 7.41 15.84
N LEU A 98 -16.02 6.34 15.12
CA LEU A 98 -16.09 4.97 15.61
C LEU A 98 -14.85 4.61 16.44
N PHE A 99 -13.66 4.92 15.90
CA PHE A 99 -12.39 4.35 16.38
C PHE A 99 -11.52 5.28 17.23
N ASP A 100 -11.82 6.58 17.27
CA ASP A 100 -11.20 7.56 18.17
C ASP A 100 -12.26 8.26 19.04
N PRO A 101 -12.94 7.53 19.95
CA PRO A 101 -14.02 8.09 20.77
C PRO A 101 -13.55 9.20 21.73
N THR A 102 -12.25 9.34 21.91
CA THR A 102 -11.61 10.35 22.76
C THR A 102 -11.11 11.57 21.98
N ASN A 103 -11.29 11.60 20.65
CA ASN A 103 -10.85 12.69 19.75
C ASN A 103 -9.37 13.07 19.95
N THR A 104 -8.51 12.06 20.01
CA THR A 104 -7.06 12.23 20.12
C THR A 104 -6.41 12.62 18.80
N GLY A 105 -7.10 12.43 17.67
CA GLY A 105 -6.60 12.70 16.33
C GLY A 105 -5.88 11.53 15.68
N PHE A 106 -5.84 10.35 16.34
CA PHE A 106 -5.34 9.10 15.78
C PHE A 106 -6.10 7.91 16.38
N ILE A 107 -6.15 6.80 15.65
CA ILE A 107 -6.78 5.55 16.09
C ILE A 107 -5.70 4.68 16.74
N SER A 108 -5.63 4.68 18.07
CA SER A 108 -4.69 3.81 18.79
C SER A 108 -5.05 2.33 18.66
N ARG A 109 -4.03 1.45 18.64
CA ARG A 109 -4.22 -0.01 18.67
C ARG A 109 -5.12 -0.49 19.82
N ASN A 110 -5.05 0.17 20.99
CA ASN A 110 -5.89 -0.21 22.12
C ASN A 110 -7.37 0.09 21.88
N ASN A 111 -7.70 1.26 21.32
CA ASN A 111 -9.06 1.59 20.96
C ASN A 111 -9.57 0.66 19.87
N TRP A 112 -8.77 0.46 18.82
CA TRP A 112 -9.07 -0.47 17.75
C TRP A 112 -9.45 -1.87 18.28
N MET A 113 -8.56 -2.52 19.02
CA MET A 113 -8.79 -3.88 19.52
C MET A 113 -10.02 -3.97 20.42
N ARG A 114 -10.21 -2.98 21.31
CA ARG A 114 -11.39 -2.92 22.18
C ARG A 114 -12.67 -2.82 21.37
N LEU A 115 -12.70 -1.98 20.34
CA LEU A 115 -13.90 -1.72 19.55
C LEU A 115 -14.24 -2.89 18.60
N ILE A 116 -13.25 -3.44 17.90
CA ILE A 116 -13.42 -4.64 17.06
C ILE A 116 -13.93 -5.82 17.91
N SER A 117 -13.37 -6.02 19.11
CA SER A 117 -13.84 -7.10 20.02
C SER A 117 -15.29 -6.92 20.48
N ASN A 118 -15.81 -5.68 20.45
CA ASN A 118 -17.20 -5.36 20.75
C ASN A 118 -18.11 -5.40 19.50
N GLY A 119 -17.59 -5.84 18.35
CA GLY A 119 -18.35 -5.97 17.10
C GLY A 119 -18.47 -4.68 16.30
N VAL A 120 -17.72 -3.63 16.64
CA VAL A 120 -17.60 -2.45 15.75
C VAL A 120 -16.88 -2.90 14.49
N LYS A 121 -17.34 -2.42 13.34
CA LYS A 121 -16.80 -2.75 12.02
C LYS A 121 -16.41 -1.48 11.29
N LEU A 122 -15.46 -1.62 10.38
CA LEU A 122 -15.16 -0.59 9.39
C LEU A 122 -16.35 -0.43 8.44
N PRO A 123 -16.82 0.80 8.19
CA PRO A 123 -17.89 1.05 7.23
C PRO A 123 -17.45 0.74 5.79
N ASP A 124 -18.39 0.25 4.97
CA ASP A 124 -18.24 0.21 3.52
C ASP A 124 -18.81 1.51 2.92
N PHE A 125 -17.95 2.38 2.40
CA PHE A 125 -18.36 3.64 1.79
C PHE A 125 -18.68 3.51 0.29
N GLY A 126 -18.46 2.34 -0.31
CA GLY A 126 -18.57 2.11 -1.74
C GLY A 126 -17.41 2.67 -2.55
N PHE A 127 -16.22 2.85 -1.95
CA PHE A 127 -15.01 3.34 -2.61
C PHE A 127 -14.19 2.23 -3.29
N GLY A 128 -14.66 0.98 -3.22
CA GLY A 128 -13.90 -0.19 -3.66
C GLY A 128 -13.35 -1.01 -2.50
N PRO A 129 -12.46 -1.99 -2.79
CA PRO A 129 -11.81 -2.81 -1.78
C PRO A 129 -10.77 -2.06 -0.97
N GLY A 130 -10.14 -1.03 -1.54
CA GLY A 130 -8.96 -0.37 -1.02
C GLY A 130 -8.21 0.24 -2.20
N HIS A 131 -6.92 0.49 -2.03
CA HIS A 131 -5.82 0.60 -3.00
C HIS A 131 -4.73 1.39 -2.26
N HIS A 132 -3.70 0.70 -1.78
CA HIS A 132 -2.69 1.28 -0.90
C HIS A 132 -1.26 0.82 -1.19
N GLY A 133 -1.07 -0.03 -2.20
CA GLY A 133 0.21 -0.32 -2.81
C GLY A 133 0.72 0.83 -3.68
N ASP A 134 1.92 0.64 -4.23
CA ASP A 134 2.41 1.47 -5.32
C ASP A 134 1.88 0.98 -6.67
N ILE A 135 2.22 1.68 -7.75
CA ILE A 135 1.79 1.30 -9.11
C ILE A 135 2.18 -0.15 -9.46
N GLU A 136 3.36 -0.60 -9.03
CA GLU A 136 3.85 -1.95 -9.30
C GLU A 136 2.98 -2.99 -8.61
N TYR A 137 2.75 -2.81 -7.32
CA TYR A 137 1.95 -3.74 -6.53
C TYR A 137 0.51 -3.81 -7.03
N GLU A 138 -0.13 -2.66 -7.27
CA GLU A 138 -1.52 -2.60 -7.73
C GLU A 138 -1.69 -3.21 -9.13
N TYR A 139 -0.73 -3.01 -10.04
CA TYR A 139 -0.72 -3.67 -11.35
C TYR A 139 -0.58 -5.19 -11.20
N GLU A 140 0.34 -5.65 -10.35
CA GLU A 140 0.58 -7.08 -10.13
C GLU A 140 -0.70 -7.79 -9.66
N ILE A 141 -1.30 -7.31 -8.57
CA ILE A 141 -2.41 -8.02 -7.92
C ILE A 141 -3.76 -7.87 -8.65
N HIS A 142 -4.04 -6.70 -9.25
CA HIS A 142 -5.36 -6.44 -9.86
C HIS A 142 -5.42 -6.76 -11.35
N HIS A 143 -4.27 -6.79 -12.03
CA HIS A 143 -4.22 -7.00 -13.46
C HIS A 143 -3.36 -8.20 -13.85
N PHE A 144 -2.08 -8.22 -13.48
CA PHE A 144 -1.16 -9.27 -13.93
C PHE A 144 -1.58 -10.67 -13.46
N GLU A 145 -1.84 -10.85 -12.16
CA GLU A 145 -2.28 -12.14 -11.61
C GLU A 145 -3.62 -12.59 -12.21
N LYS A 146 -4.48 -11.65 -12.57
CA LYS A 146 -5.82 -11.92 -13.09
C LYS A 146 -5.82 -12.34 -14.56
N TYR A 147 -4.94 -11.76 -15.38
CA TYR A 147 -5.00 -11.92 -16.84
C TYR A 147 -3.81 -12.66 -17.46
N HIS A 148 -2.65 -12.68 -16.78
CA HIS A 148 -1.40 -13.18 -17.35
C HIS A 148 -0.87 -14.39 -16.58
N GLY A 149 -0.74 -14.27 -15.25
CA GLY A 149 -0.19 -15.33 -14.39
C GLY A 149 1.31 -15.58 -14.61
N GLU A 150 1.89 -16.52 -13.85
CA GLU A 150 3.36 -16.69 -13.75
C GLU A 150 4.07 -17.10 -15.05
N ASP A 151 3.38 -17.78 -15.96
CA ASP A 151 3.96 -18.29 -17.22
C ASP A 151 3.82 -17.30 -18.40
N ALA A 152 3.32 -16.08 -18.14
CA ALA A 152 3.10 -15.08 -19.17
C ALA A 152 4.41 -14.63 -19.84
N THR A 153 4.33 -14.46 -21.15
CA THR A 153 5.42 -13.95 -21.97
C THR A 153 5.23 -12.45 -22.25
N GLU A 154 6.32 -11.74 -22.54
CA GLU A 154 6.28 -10.29 -22.85
C GLU A 154 5.33 -9.97 -24.01
N ASP A 155 5.26 -10.84 -25.02
CA ASP A 155 4.37 -10.67 -26.18
C ASP A 155 2.87 -10.77 -25.81
N GLU A 156 2.53 -11.30 -24.63
CA GLU A 156 1.17 -11.43 -24.13
C GLU A 156 0.71 -10.19 -23.34
N LEU A 157 1.65 -9.37 -22.83
CA LEU A 157 1.41 -8.17 -22.04
C LEU A 157 0.96 -6.99 -22.91
N THR A 158 -0.25 -7.12 -23.47
CA THR A 158 -0.78 -6.24 -24.52
C THR A 158 -2.15 -5.66 -24.20
N HIS A 159 -2.69 -5.91 -23.00
CA HIS A 159 -3.90 -5.23 -22.54
C HIS A 159 -3.65 -3.72 -22.44
N PRO A 160 -4.71 -2.89 -22.61
CA PRO A 160 -4.59 -1.45 -22.45
C PRO A 160 -3.94 -1.03 -21.12
N GLU A 161 -4.22 -1.76 -20.04
CA GLU A 161 -3.64 -1.56 -18.71
C GLU A 161 -2.14 -1.92 -18.66
N ASP A 162 -1.69 -2.98 -19.34
CA ASP A 162 -0.26 -3.33 -19.48
C ASP A 162 0.50 -2.19 -20.16
N ILE A 163 -0.05 -1.71 -21.28
CA ILE A 163 0.55 -0.65 -22.09
C ILE A 163 0.65 0.65 -21.28
N GLU A 164 -0.40 1.00 -20.54
CA GLU A 164 -0.42 2.20 -19.70
C GLU A 164 0.56 2.10 -18.53
N HIS A 165 0.62 0.93 -17.87
CA HIS A 165 1.57 0.66 -16.80
C HIS A 165 3.02 0.83 -17.29
N PHE A 166 3.40 0.21 -18.40
CA PHE A 166 4.75 0.37 -18.97
C PHE A 166 5.04 1.80 -19.45
N ARG A 167 4.04 2.46 -20.05
CA ARG A 167 4.17 3.87 -20.47
C ARG A 167 4.48 4.77 -19.27
N ARG A 168 3.83 4.54 -18.12
CA ARG A 168 4.13 5.28 -16.88
C ARG A 168 5.52 4.98 -16.36
N HIS A 169 5.94 3.72 -16.42
CA HIS A 169 7.28 3.31 -16.01
C HIS A 169 8.38 4.01 -16.84
N ASP A 170 8.20 4.09 -18.16
CA ASP A 170 9.08 4.83 -19.07
C ASP A 170 9.14 6.33 -18.70
N GLU A 171 8.00 6.96 -18.37
CA GLU A 171 7.95 8.37 -17.96
C GLU A 171 8.68 8.63 -16.64
N GLU A 172 8.55 7.73 -15.67
CA GLU A 172 9.21 7.81 -14.37
C GLU A 172 10.73 7.61 -14.51
N ASP A 173 11.16 6.70 -15.38
CA ASP A 173 12.56 6.46 -15.70
C ASP A 173 13.20 7.68 -16.41
N ASP A 174 12.50 8.27 -17.37
CA ASP A 174 12.93 9.51 -18.04
C ASP A 174 12.98 10.71 -17.08
N ALA A 175 12.03 10.79 -16.14
CA ALA A 175 12.04 11.81 -15.10
C ALA A 175 13.21 11.63 -14.14
N ARG A 176 13.51 10.38 -13.74
CA ARG A 176 14.63 10.03 -12.87
C ARG A 176 15.98 10.34 -13.53
N ALA A 177 16.17 9.95 -14.79
CA ALA A 177 17.39 10.27 -15.53
C ALA A 177 17.63 11.79 -15.63
N ARG A 178 16.58 12.58 -15.87
CA ARG A 178 16.66 14.05 -15.86
C ARG A 178 17.02 14.61 -14.49
N LEU A 179 16.45 14.06 -13.41
CA LEU A 179 16.77 14.48 -12.06
C LEU A 179 18.24 14.18 -11.71
N GLU A 180 18.72 12.98 -12.03
CA GLU A 180 20.12 12.59 -11.82
C GLU A 180 21.10 13.51 -12.54
N GLU A 181 20.80 13.91 -13.79
CA GLU A 181 21.61 14.89 -14.51
C GLU A 181 21.68 16.23 -13.75
N LEU A 182 20.53 16.72 -13.26
CA LEU A 182 20.46 17.97 -12.50
C LEU A 182 21.22 17.89 -11.16
N GLU A 183 21.16 16.75 -10.47
CA GLU A 183 21.86 16.54 -9.20
C GLU A 183 23.39 16.47 -9.35
N GLN A 184 23.88 16.05 -10.52
CA GLN A 184 25.32 16.10 -10.84
C GLN A 184 25.83 17.52 -11.10
N MET A 185 24.93 18.48 -11.39
CA MET A 185 25.31 19.87 -11.61
C MET A 185 25.65 20.56 -10.29
N SER A 186 26.72 21.34 -10.27
CA SER A 186 27.05 22.18 -9.11
C SER A 186 26.04 23.32 -8.88
N ILE A 187 25.44 23.83 -9.97
CA ILE A 187 24.43 24.90 -9.95
C ILE A 187 23.45 24.67 -11.10
N VAL A 188 22.16 24.51 -10.77
CA VAL A 188 21.07 24.50 -11.74
C VAL A 188 20.63 25.95 -11.99
N VAL A 189 21.15 26.56 -13.06
CA VAL A 189 20.93 27.99 -13.37
C VAL A 189 19.45 28.37 -13.48
N ALA A 190 18.61 27.46 -13.99
CA ALA A 190 17.17 27.65 -14.10
C ALA A 190 16.47 27.86 -12.74
N ASN A 191 17.04 27.30 -11.67
CA ASN A 191 16.50 27.42 -10.31
C ASN A 191 16.99 28.67 -9.58
N ILE A 192 17.86 29.49 -10.18
CA ILE A 192 18.36 30.73 -9.57
C ILE A 192 17.22 31.77 -9.55
N PRO A 193 16.75 32.24 -8.38
CA PRO A 193 15.73 33.28 -8.33
C PRO A 193 16.17 34.56 -9.03
N ARG A 194 15.24 35.23 -9.74
CA ARG A 194 15.54 36.41 -10.58
C ARG A 194 16.31 37.52 -9.87
N LYS A 195 16.15 37.68 -8.55
CA LYS A 195 16.86 38.67 -7.73
C LYS A 195 18.39 38.47 -7.66
N PHE A 196 18.88 37.27 -7.99
CA PHE A 196 20.30 36.93 -8.02
C PHE A 196 20.88 36.91 -9.44
N LEU A 197 20.05 37.04 -10.47
CA LEU A 197 20.51 37.15 -11.85
C LEU A 197 20.98 38.58 -12.12
N LYS A 198 22.09 38.73 -12.85
CA LYS A 198 22.57 40.03 -13.30
C LYS A 198 21.53 40.62 -14.27
N GLN A 199 20.92 41.74 -13.89
CA GLN A 199 20.03 42.47 -14.78
C GLN A 199 20.87 43.07 -15.92
N VAL A 200 20.49 42.76 -17.16
CA VAL A 200 21.11 43.28 -18.39
C VAL A 200 20.19 44.33 -19.00
#